data_AF-A0A954IKN0-F1
#
_entry.id   AF-A0A954IKN0-F1
#
_cell.length_a   1.000
_cell.length_b   1.000
_cell.length_c   1.000
_cell.angle_alpha   90.00
_cell.angle_beta   90.00
_cell.angle_gamma   90.00
#
_symmetry.space_group_name_H-M   'P 1'
#
loop_
_entity.id
_entity.type
_entity.pdbx_description
1 polymer ?
#
loop_
_entity_poly.entity_id
_entity_poly.type
_entity_poly.pdbx_seq_one_letter_code
_entity_poly.pdbx_strand_id
1 'polypeptide(L)'
;LTVGDNLEGVNAWSSIFRRSHFVSAVDYLQASRLRLQLMRTMDHVFQQVDLYIGGNDLAIANLSGHPCIAVPVMMSENEQHPQPVSVTLTGGLYQESGLLAVASILESAARLTGVHPS
;
A
#
# COMPACT_ATOMS: atom_id res chain seq x y z
N LEU A 1 -9.06 -22.35 14.80
CA LEU A 1 -8.39 -21.62 15.89
C LEU A 1 -6.93 -22.06 15.94
N THR A 2 -6.12 -21.63 14.99
CA THR A 2 -4.65 -21.71 15.13
C THR A 2 -4.21 -20.32 15.54
N VAL A 3 -3.59 -20.25 16.72
CA VAL A 3 -2.97 -19.05 17.28
C VAL A 3 -2.12 -18.41 16.18
N GLY A 4 -2.46 -17.17 15.84
CA GLY A 4 -1.86 -16.41 14.76
C GLY A 4 -0.38 -16.17 15.03
N ASP A 5 0.45 -16.93 14.34
CA ASP A 5 1.86 -16.63 14.17
C ASP A 5 1.92 -15.40 13.26
N ASN A 6 1.88 -14.20 13.85
CA ASN A 6 2.11 -12.91 13.19
C ASN A 6 3.61 -12.77 12.80
N LEU A 7 4.15 -13.77 12.10
CA LEU A 7 5.53 -13.84 11.62
C LEU A 7 5.63 -13.63 10.10
N GLU A 8 4.53 -13.26 9.43
CA GLU A 8 4.56 -12.88 8.02
C GLU A 8 5.60 -11.78 7.80
N GLY A 9 6.70 -12.13 7.14
CA GLY A 9 7.82 -11.25 6.81
C GLY A 9 9.04 -11.33 7.73
N VAL A 10 8.88 -11.52 9.05
CA VAL A 10 9.99 -11.43 10.01
C VAL A 10 11.01 -12.57 9.86
N ASN A 11 10.61 -13.71 9.25
CA ASN A 11 11.51 -14.85 9.03
C ASN A 11 11.54 -15.39 7.58
N ALA A 12 10.98 -14.65 6.62
CA ALA A 12 10.90 -15.08 5.21
C ALA A 12 12.15 -14.70 4.39
N TRP A 13 13.03 -13.83 4.91
CA TRP A 13 14.21 -13.36 4.18
C TRP A 13 15.10 -14.49 3.68
N SER A 14 15.32 -15.52 4.50
CA SER A 14 16.16 -16.65 4.13
C SER A 14 15.61 -17.44 2.92
N SER A 15 14.29 -17.59 2.82
CA SER A 15 13.64 -18.25 1.68
C SER A 15 13.59 -17.33 0.46
N ILE A 16 13.32 -16.03 0.64
CA ILE A 16 13.33 -15.03 -0.43
C ILE A 16 14.72 -14.95 -1.07
N PHE A 17 15.78 -14.83 -0.28
CA PHE A 17 17.16 -14.76 -0.78
C PHE A 17 17.56 -16.04 -1.50
N ARG A 18 17.28 -17.22 -0.93
CA ARG A 18 17.54 -18.51 -1.60
C ARG A 18 16.83 -18.61 -2.96
N ARG A 19 15.56 -18.23 -3.03
CA ARG A 19 14.80 -18.23 -4.29
C ARG A 19 15.35 -17.23 -5.31
N SER A 20 15.83 -16.07 -4.85
CA SER A 20 16.32 -15.00 -5.72
C SER A 20 17.54 -15.42 -6.54
N HIS A 21 18.38 -16.35 -6.04
CA HIS A 21 19.51 -16.91 -6.81
C HIS A 21 19.09 -17.68 -8.06
N PHE A 22 17.84 -18.17 -8.11
CA PHE A 22 17.31 -18.91 -9.26
C PHE A 22 16.57 -18.03 -10.28
N VAL A 23 16.49 -16.72 -10.05
CA VAL A 23 15.91 -15.77 -11.01
C VAL A 23 16.95 -15.45 -12.08
N SER A 24 16.67 -15.82 -13.33
CA SER A 24 17.59 -15.54 -14.43
C SER A 24 17.48 -14.08 -14.91
N ALA A 25 18.48 -13.62 -15.66
CA ALA A 25 18.42 -12.31 -16.32
C ALA A 25 17.23 -12.18 -17.29
N VAL A 26 16.84 -13.29 -17.94
CA VAL A 26 15.68 -13.31 -18.84
C VAL A 26 14.38 -13.15 -18.06
N ASP A 27 14.23 -13.85 -16.93
CA ASP A 27 13.05 -13.72 -16.07
C ASP A 27 12.89 -12.29 -15.57
N TYR A 28 14.00 -11.66 -15.15
CA TYR A 28 13.99 -10.27 -14.71
C TYR A 28 13.59 -9.30 -15.84
N LEU A 29 14.08 -9.51 -17.05
CA LEU A 29 13.71 -8.70 -18.22
C LEU A 29 12.22 -8.86 -18.56
N GLN A 30 11.68 -10.08 -18.49
CA GLN A 30 10.26 -10.34 -18.71
C GLN A 30 9.39 -9.71 -17.61
N ALA A 31 9.79 -9.82 -16.35
CA ALA A 31 9.13 -9.14 -15.24
C ALA A 31 9.14 -7.61 -15.43
N SER A 32 10.23 -7.05 -15.95
CA SER A 32 10.32 -5.61 -16.27
C SER A 32 9.37 -5.20 -17.41
N ARG A 33 9.12 -6.07 -18.39
CA ARG A 33 8.12 -5.83 -19.44
C ARG A 33 6.69 -5.88 -18.89
N LEU A 34 6.40 -6.83 -18.00
CA LEU A 34 5.13 -6.89 -17.29
C LEU A 34 4.92 -5.64 -16.43
N ARG A 35 5.97 -5.16 -15.75
CA ARG A 35 5.94 -3.88 -15.03
C ARG A 35 5.56 -2.71 -15.95
N LEU A 36 6.12 -2.64 -17.16
CA LEU A 36 5.74 -1.60 -18.13
C LEU A 36 4.26 -1.69 -18.53
N GLN A 37 3.72 -2.91 -18.70
CA GLN A 37 2.29 -3.10 -18.99
C GLN A 37 1.42 -2.61 -17.83
N LEU A 38 1.79 -2.94 -16.58
CA LEU A 38 1.12 -2.44 -15.39
C LEU A 38 1.13 -0.90 -15.35
N MET A 39 2.28 -0.27 -15.60
CA MET A 39 2.38 1.20 -15.62
C MET A 39 1.42 1.83 -16.65
N ARG A 40 1.30 1.25 -17.84
CA ARG A 40 0.35 1.70 -18.87
C ARG A 40 -1.11 1.51 -18.46
N THR A 41 -1.42 0.40 -17.80
CA THR A 41 -2.77 0.17 -17.25
C THR A 41 -3.11 1.21 -16.19
N MET A 42 -2.18 1.50 -15.28
CA MET A 42 -2.40 2.50 -14.24
C MET A 42 -2.54 3.92 -14.82
N ASP A 43 -1.75 4.27 -15.84
CA ASP A 43 -1.91 5.53 -16.57
C ASP A 43 -3.34 5.68 -17.12
N HIS A 44 -3.90 4.62 -17.70
CA HIS A 44 -5.29 4.64 -18.19
C HIS A 44 -6.34 4.72 -17.06
N VAL A 45 -6.08 4.11 -15.90
CA VAL A 45 -6.96 4.24 -14.72
C VAL A 45 -7.02 5.70 -14.26
N PHE A 46 -5.86 6.36 -14.13
CA PHE A 46 -5.78 7.75 -13.68
C PHE A 46 -6.20 8.79 -14.72
N GLN A 47 -6.52 8.37 -15.95
CA GLN A 47 -7.28 9.21 -16.90
C GLN A 47 -8.77 9.31 -16.52
N GLN A 48 -9.28 8.40 -15.67
CA GLN A 48 -10.70 8.31 -15.32
C GLN A 48 -10.98 8.78 -13.88
N VAL A 49 -9.99 8.74 -13.01
CA VAL A 49 -10.10 9.12 -11.60
C VAL A 49 -8.89 9.95 -11.17
N ASP A 50 -9.08 10.92 -10.29
CA ASP A 50 -7.98 11.71 -9.71
C ASP A 50 -7.23 10.91 -8.62
N LEU A 51 -7.98 10.09 -7.89
CA LEU A 51 -7.47 9.17 -6.87
C LEU A 51 -8.47 8.03 -6.66
N TYR A 52 -8.02 6.96 -6.02
CA TYR A 52 -8.89 5.89 -5.53
C TYR A 52 -8.56 5.50 -4.09
N ILE A 53 -9.51 4.82 -3.45
CA ILE A 53 -9.45 4.41 -2.04
C ILE A 53 -9.40 2.88 -1.97
N GLY A 54 -8.36 2.36 -1.32
CA GLY A 54 -8.19 0.94 -1.04
C GLY A 54 -7.65 0.09 -2.20
N GLY A 55 -7.13 -1.08 -1.85
CA GLY A 55 -6.52 -2.05 -2.77
C GLY A 55 -5.38 -2.83 -2.11
N ASN A 56 -4.93 -3.94 -2.73
CA ASN A 56 -3.61 -4.53 -2.42
C ASN A 56 -2.51 -3.68 -3.08
N ASP A 57 -2.53 -2.38 -2.77
CA ASP A 57 -1.85 -1.34 -3.55
C ASP A 57 -0.36 -1.34 -3.33
N LEU A 58 0.15 -1.89 -2.23
CA LEU A 58 1.58 -1.86 -1.93
C LEU A 58 2.41 -2.43 -3.08
N ALA A 59 1.99 -3.55 -3.66
CA ALA A 59 2.68 -4.14 -4.81
C ALA A 59 2.52 -3.28 -6.07
N ILE A 60 1.29 -2.82 -6.34
CA ILE A 60 0.95 -2.07 -7.55
C ILE A 60 1.65 -0.70 -7.56
N ALA A 61 1.54 0.06 -6.49
CA ALA A 61 2.15 1.36 -6.31
C ALA A 61 3.68 1.28 -6.33
N ASN A 62 4.29 0.32 -5.65
CA ASN A 62 5.75 0.14 -5.70
C ASN A 62 6.26 -0.22 -7.11
N LEU A 63 5.48 -0.99 -7.88
CA LEU A 63 5.84 -1.36 -9.26
C LEU A 63 5.53 -0.25 -10.27
N SER A 64 4.56 0.62 -10.00
CA SER A 64 4.14 1.67 -10.93
C SER A 64 4.66 3.07 -10.60
N GLY A 65 5.10 3.30 -9.36
CA GLY A 65 5.61 4.58 -8.86
C GLY A 65 4.52 5.56 -8.40
N HIS A 66 3.26 5.13 -8.28
CA HIS A 66 2.17 6.02 -7.87
C HIS A 66 2.28 6.42 -6.39
N PRO A 67 1.98 7.68 -6.06
CA PRO A 67 1.96 8.13 -4.68
C PRO A 67 0.81 7.48 -3.91
N CYS A 68 1.14 6.93 -2.74
CA CYS A 68 0.18 6.35 -1.79
C CYS A 68 0.35 6.95 -0.40
N ILE A 69 -0.75 7.11 0.31
CA ILE A 69 -0.76 7.51 1.71
C ILE A 69 -1.76 6.65 2.50
N ALA A 70 -1.34 6.15 3.66
CA ALA A 70 -2.22 5.46 4.59
C ALA A 70 -2.64 6.42 5.70
N VAL A 71 -3.95 6.59 5.87
CA VAL A 71 -4.54 7.52 6.85
C VAL A 71 -5.35 6.72 7.87
N PRO A 72 -5.12 6.86 9.19
CA PRO A 72 -5.94 6.21 10.20
C PRO A 72 -7.35 6.83 10.20
N VAL A 73 -8.38 5.99 10.08
CA VAL A 73 -9.78 6.44 10.01
C VAL A 73 -10.64 5.96 11.17
N MET A 74 -10.28 4.84 11.80
CA MET A 74 -10.99 4.30 12.97
C MET A 74 -10.05 3.54 13.89
N MET A 75 -10.53 3.20 15.08
CA MET A 75 -9.86 2.24 15.98
C MET A 75 -10.52 0.87 15.82
N SER A 76 -9.75 -0.19 16.00
CA SER A 76 -10.28 -1.55 15.99
C SER A 76 -11.23 -1.76 17.17
N GLU A 77 -12.19 -2.66 17.00
CA GLU A 77 -13.16 -3.04 18.05
C GLU A 77 -12.51 -3.87 19.18
N ASN A 78 -11.21 -4.16 19.11
CA ASN A 78 -10.51 -4.93 20.13
C ASN A 78 -10.15 -4.04 21.33
N GLU A 79 -10.96 -4.09 22.38
CA GLU A 79 -10.76 -3.29 23.61
C GLU A 79 -9.48 -3.64 24.38
N GLN A 80 -8.96 -4.87 24.25
CA GLN A 80 -7.74 -5.28 24.95
C GLN A 80 -6.47 -4.71 24.31
N HIS A 81 -6.49 -4.58 22.99
CA HIS A 81 -5.38 -4.05 22.19
C HIS A 81 -5.97 -3.19 21.06
N PRO A 82 -6.40 -1.96 21.37
CA PRO A 82 -6.98 -1.08 20.36
C PRO A 82 -5.87 -0.73 19.36
N GLN A 83 -6.15 -0.93 18.07
CA GLN A 83 -5.21 -0.66 16.98
C GLN A 83 -5.85 0.27 15.95
N PRO A 84 -5.11 1.25 15.40
CA PRO A 84 -5.63 2.11 14.36
C PRO A 84 -5.86 1.29 13.09
N VAL A 85 -7.04 1.46 12.48
CA VAL A 85 -7.38 0.93 11.17
C VAL A 85 -7.23 2.07 10.17
N SER A 86 -6.32 1.88 9.22
CA SER A 86 -6.03 2.85 8.17
C SER A 86 -6.69 2.51 6.86
N VAL A 87 -7.01 3.54 6.11
CA VAL A 87 -7.39 3.46 4.70
C VAL A 87 -6.24 4.00 3.86
N THR A 88 -5.94 3.31 2.75
CA THR A 88 -4.92 3.75 1.78
C THR A 88 -5.58 4.53 0.66
N LEU A 89 -5.04 5.71 0.37
CA LEU A 89 -5.37 6.54 -0.78
C LEU A 89 -4.23 6.47 -1.79
N THR A 90 -4.55 6.29 -3.06
CA THR A 90 -3.56 6.25 -4.15
C THR A 90 -3.92 7.28 -5.20
N GLY A 91 -2.99 8.18 -5.52
CA GLY A 91 -3.19 9.27 -6.49
C GLY A 91 -2.43 9.04 -7.80
N GLY A 92 -2.72 9.88 -8.80
CA GLY A 92 -1.98 9.90 -10.06
C GLY A 92 -0.51 10.29 -9.89
N LEU A 93 0.34 9.92 -10.85
CA LEU A 93 1.76 10.31 -10.84
C LEU A 93 1.90 11.85 -10.77
N TYR A 94 2.74 12.32 -9.85
CA TYR A 94 3.02 13.74 -9.61
C TYR A 94 1.80 14.56 -9.14
N GLN A 95 0.76 13.92 -8.62
CA GLN A 95 -0.46 14.56 -8.10
C GLN A 95 -0.55 14.50 -6.56
N GLU A 96 0.59 14.50 -5.87
CA GLU A 96 0.66 14.39 -4.41
C GLU A 96 -0.07 15.52 -3.69
N SER A 97 -0.13 16.72 -4.30
CA SER A 97 -0.83 17.86 -3.72
C SER A 97 -2.33 17.59 -3.55
N GLY A 98 -2.98 17.02 -4.56
CA GLY A 98 -4.40 16.66 -4.49
C GLY A 98 -4.64 15.49 -3.53
N LEU A 99 -3.76 14.49 -3.58
CA LEU A 99 -3.78 13.35 -2.66
C LEU A 99 -3.69 13.80 -1.19
N LEU A 100 -2.75 14.68 -0.86
CA LEU A 100 -2.56 15.20 0.50
C LEU A 100 -3.73 16.08 0.96
N ALA A 101 -4.34 16.84 0.06
CA ALA A 101 -5.53 17.63 0.38
C ALA A 101 -6.69 16.72 0.81
N VAL A 102 -6.94 15.64 0.08
CA VAL A 102 -7.99 14.67 0.43
C VAL A 102 -7.63 13.90 1.71
N ALA A 103 -6.36 13.50 1.87
CA ALA A 103 -5.89 12.87 3.10
C ALA A 103 -6.11 13.75 4.34
N SER A 104 -5.84 15.05 4.24
CA SER A 104 -6.04 16.01 5.33
C SER A 104 -7.52 16.18 5.71
N ILE A 105 -8.42 16.20 4.72
CA ILE A 105 -9.86 16.22 4.96
C ILE A 105 -10.30 14.94 5.66
N LEU A 106 -9.81 13.78 5.20
CA LEU A 106 -10.14 12.47 5.78
C LEU A 106 -9.65 12.36 7.23
N GLU A 107 -8.41 12.77 7.51
CA GLU A 107 -7.83 12.79 8.86
C GLU A 107 -8.63 13.71 9.79
N SER A 108 -8.97 14.92 9.33
CA SER A 108 -9.77 15.89 10.09
C SER A 108 -11.17 15.36 10.41
N ALA A 109 -11.77 14.58 9.50
CA ALA A 109 -13.06 13.94 9.70
C ALA A 109 -12.99 12.76 10.69
N ALA A 110 -11.89 11.99 10.67
CA ALA A 110 -11.67 10.85 11.55
C ALA A 110 -11.46 11.25 13.02
N ARG A 111 -10.94 12.46 13.28
CA ARG A 111 -10.72 13.01 14.64
C ARG A 111 -9.89 12.10 15.55
N LEU A 112 -8.95 11.34 14.98
CA LEU A 112 -8.04 10.47 15.74
C LEU A 112 -6.77 11.20 16.21
N THR A 113 -6.62 12.48 15.88
CA THR A 113 -5.50 13.31 16.32
C THR A 113 -5.50 13.43 17.86
N GLY A 114 -4.46 12.92 18.52
CA GLY A 114 -4.32 12.92 19.99
C GLY A 114 -4.64 11.60 20.68
N VAL A 115 -5.01 10.55 19.93
CA VAL A 115 -5.04 9.19 20.47
C VAL A 115 -3.59 8.69 20.59
N HIS A 116 -3.20 8.25 21.78
CA HIS A 116 -1.87 7.74 22.07
C HIS A 116 -1.93 6.27 22.48
N PRO A 117 -0.94 5.44 22.11
CA PRO A 117 -0.78 4.11 22.68
C PRO A 117 -0.59 4.24 24.19
N SER A 118 -1.32 3.42 24.96
CA SER A 118 -1.16 3.26 26.41
C SER A 118 0.18 2.62 26.78
#